data_AF-A0A380H0B1-F1
#
_entry.id   AF-A0A380H0B1-F1
#
_cell.length_a   1.000
_cell.length_b   1.000
_cell.length_c   1.000
_cell.angle_alpha   90.00
_cell.angle_beta   90.00
_cell.angle_gamma   90.00
#
_symmetry.space_group_name_H-M   'P 1'
#
loop_
_entity.id
_entity.type
_entity.pdbx_description
1 polymer ?
#
loop_
_entity_poly.entity_id
_entity_poly.type
_entity_poly.pdbx_seq_one_letter_code
_entity_poly.pdbx_strand_id
1 'polypeptide(L)' 'MDIAIIGAGVTGLASAARLASQGNHVTIFEKNN' A
#
# COMPACT_ATOMS: atom_id res chain seq x y z
N MET A 1 6.10 11.15 -0.75
CA MET A 1 4.97 11.47 0.15
C MET A 1 4.71 10.26 1.02
N ASP A 2 4.18 10.45 2.23
CA ASP A 2 3.74 9.34 3.08
C ASP A 2 2.28 8.97 2.73
N ILE A 3 2.04 7.68 2.47
CA ILE A 3 0.76 7.17 2.00
C ILE A 3 0.36 5.95 2.82
N ALA A 4 -0.84 5.99 3.41
CA ALA A 4 -1.45 4.84 4.07
C ALA A 4 -2.41 4.13 3.10
N ILE A 5 -2.32 2.80 3.03
CA ILE A 5 -3.25 1.94 2.28
C ILE A 5 -3.97 1.04 3.28
N ILE A 6 -5.30 1.03 3.22
CA ILE A 6 -6.15 0.20 4.08
C ILE A 6 -6.65 -1.01 3.26
N GLY A 7 -6.21 -2.20 3.66
CA GLY A 7 -6.47 -3.47 3.00
C GLY A 7 -5.26 -3.97 2.18
N ALA A 8 -4.84 -5.21 2.42
CA ALA A 8 -3.78 -5.93 1.70
C ALA A 8 -4.35 -6.99 0.74
N GLY A 9 -5.56 -6.77 0.22
CA GLY A 9 -6.07 -7.52 -0.92
C GLY A 9 -5.31 -7.22 -2.21
N VAL A 10 -5.67 -7.90 -3.30
CA VAL A 10 -5.00 -7.78 -4.61
C VAL A 10 -4.90 -6.32 -5.11
N THR A 11 -5.94 -5.53 -4.92
CA THR A 11 -5.97 -4.12 -5.32
C THR A 11 -5.07 -3.26 -4.41
N GLY A 12 -5.13 -3.47 -3.10
CA GLY A 12 -4.31 -2.76 -2.13
C GLY A 12 -2.81 -2.97 -2.37
N LEU A 13 -2.40 -4.21 -2.62
CA LEU A 13 -1.01 -4.55 -2.94
C LEU A 13 -0.56 -3.99 -4.28
N ALA A 14 -1.41 -4.05 -5.33
CA ALA A 14 -1.09 -3.48 -6.63
C ALA A 14 -0.91 -1.95 -6.56
N SER A 15 -1.80 -1.27 -5.83
CA SER A 15 -1.68 0.17 -5.55
C SER A 15 -0.42 0.49 -4.75
N ALA A 16 -0.11 -0.29 -3.71
CA ALA A 16 1.10 -0.11 -2.91
C ALA A 16 2.36 -0.22 -3.74
N ALA A 17 2.46 -1.28 -4.57
CA ALA A 17 3.61 -1.51 -5.43
C ALA A 17 3.82 -0.35 -6.44
N ARG A 18 2.74 0.14 -7.05
CA ARG A 18 2.81 1.25 -8.00
C ARG A 18 3.18 2.57 -7.33
N LEU A 19 2.65 2.84 -6.14
CA LEU A 19 2.97 4.08 -5.41
C LEU A 19 4.39 4.05 -4.85
N ALA A 20 4.85 2.89 -4.37
CA ALA A 20 6.21 2.70 -3.90
C ALA A 20 7.23 2.84 -5.05
N SER A 21 6.94 2.30 -6.25
CA SER A 21 7.83 2.44 -7.41
C SER A 21 7.98 3.89 -7.89
N GLN A 22 7.08 4.77 -7.51
CA GLN A 22 7.16 6.21 -7.76
C GLN A 22 7.94 6.99 -6.68
N GLY A 23 8.56 6.29 -5.72
CA GLY A 23 9.35 6.90 -4.65
C GLY A 23 8.53 7.37 -3.44
N ASN A 24 7.28 6.91 -3.30
CA ASN A 24 6.48 7.20 -2.11
C ASN A 24 6.79 6.22 -0.98
N HIS A 25 6.67 6.70 0.25
CA HIS A 25 6.74 5.87 1.43
C HIS A 25 5.33 5.36 1.74
N VAL A 26 5.13 4.04 1.61
CA VAL A 26 3.82 3.41 1.70
C VAL A 26 3.76 2.52 2.94
N THR A 27 2.71 2.68 3.74
CA THR A 27 2.38 1.77 4.86
C THR A 27 1.03 1.12 4.59
N ILE A 28 0.96 -0.20 4.68
CA ILE A 28 -0.25 -0.98 4.45
C ILE A 28 -0.79 -1.47 5.79
N PHE A 29 -2.09 -1.30 6.01
CA PHE A 29 -2.81 -1.81 7.17
C PHE A 29 -3.79 -2.88 6.72
N GLU A 30 -3.63 -4.12 7.19
CA GLU A 30 -4.57 -5.21 6.97
C GLU A 30 -5.22 -5.58 8.30
N LYS A 31 -6.52 -5.88 8.27
CA LYS A 31 -7.27 -6.27 9.47
C LYS A 31 -6.82 -7.66 9.96
N ASN A 32 -6.43 -8.51 9.03
CA ASN A 32 -6.08 -9.90 9.29
C ASN A 32 -4.56 -10.09 9.31
N ASN A 33 -4.12 -11.21 9.88
CA ASN A 33 -2.71 -11.56 9.99
C ASN A 33 -2.24 -12.31 8.75
#